data_AF-A0A494XA20-F1
#
_entry.id   AF-A0A494XA20-F1
#
_cell.length_a   1.000
_cell.length_b   1.000
_cell.length_c   1.000
_cell.angle_alpha   90.00
_cell.angle_beta   90.00
_cell.angle_gamma   90.00
#
_symmetry.space_group_name_H-M   'P 1'
#
loop_
_entity.id
_entity.type
_entity.pdbx_description
1 polymer ?
#
loop_
_entity_poly.entity_id
_entity_poly.type
_entity_poly.pdbx_seq_one_letter_code
_entity_poly.pdbx_strand_id
1 'polypeptide(L)'
;MNGEAQHLPPVDVSRKSVYSFGIVNRGDKAVVAHIEISPDNAHYASDTEETVQGGETLALVPMRFLRFARISVRTVEPGQTSLVDVYFQAQAVG
;
A
#
# COMPACT_ATOMS: atom_id res chain seq x y z
N MET A 1 3.60 11.55 -8.18
CA MET A 1 2.62 10.66 -8.87
C MET A 1 1.71 11.54 -9.72
N ASN A 2 1.38 11.16 -10.96
CA ASN A 2 0.61 11.97 -11.92
C ASN A 2 -0.78 11.37 -12.22
N GLY A 3 -1.60 11.10 -11.20
CA GLY A 3 -2.98 10.59 -11.36
C GLY A 3 -3.14 9.10 -11.72
N GLU A 4 -2.16 8.45 -12.35
CA GLU A 4 -2.13 6.98 -12.51
C GLU A 4 -1.61 6.29 -11.23
N ALA A 5 -2.10 5.07 -10.99
CA ALA A 5 -1.67 4.27 -9.85
C ALA A 5 -0.21 3.84 -10.00
N GLN A 6 0.62 4.26 -9.04
CA GLN A 6 1.98 3.78 -8.93
C GLN A 6 2.00 2.52 -8.07
N HIS A 7 2.38 1.40 -8.67
CA HIS A 7 2.59 0.14 -7.96
C HIS A 7 4.02 0.09 -7.42
N LEU A 8 4.16 -0.14 -6.13
CA LEU A 8 5.44 -0.37 -5.50
C LEU A 8 5.88 -1.84 -5.68
N PRO A 9 7.19 -2.13 -5.58
CA PRO A 9 7.68 -3.50 -5.65
C PRO A 9 6.98 -4.41 -4.61
N PRO A 10 6.68 -5.67 -4.97
CA PRO A 10 6.05 -6.62 -4.08
C PRO A 10 7.02 -7.16 -3.03
N VAL A 11 6.47 -7.55 -1.89
CA VAL A 11 7.19 -8.17 -0.77
C VAL A 11 6.71 -9.60 -0.59
N ASP A 12 7.63 -10.56 -0.46
CA ASP A 12 7.30 -11.94 -0.06
C ASP A 12 6.99 -11.95 1.46
N VAL A 13 5.73 -12.21 1.80
CA VAL A 13 5.21 -12.23 3.17
C VAL A 13 4.98 -13.65 3.69
N SER A 14 5.43 -14.69 2.98
CA SER A 14 5.21 -16.10 3.34
C SER A 14 5.65 -16.50 4.75
N ARG A 15 6.62 -15.76 5.32
CA ARG A 15 7.20 -16.02 6.65
C ARG A 15 6.79 -14.97 7.69
N LYS A 16 5.77 -14.16 7.41
CA LYS A 16 5.31 -13.09 8.30
C LYS A 16 3.98 -13.49 8.92
N SER A 17 3.85 -13.34 10.24
CA SER A 17 2.59 -13.64 10.94
C SER A 17 1.62 -12.48 10.89
N VAL A 18 2.14 -11.26 10.97
CA VAL A 18 1.40 -10.00 10.82
C VAL A 18 2.28 -9.04 10.05
N TYR A 19 1.70 -8.31 9.10
CA TYR A 19 2.38 -7.24 8.40
C TYR A 19 1.41 -6.09 8.13
N SER A 20 1.96 -4.90 7.92
CA SER A 20 1.21 -3.68 7.61
C SER A 20 2.04 -2.75 6.73
N PHE A 21 1.35 -1.88 6.00
CA PHE A 21 1.96 -0.76 5.29
C PHE A 21 1.63 0.54 6.00
N GLY A 22 2.65 1.22 6.52
CA GLY A 22 2.52 2.59 7.02
C GLY A 22 2.60 3.56 5.86
N ILE A 23 1.54 4.35 5.65
CA ILE A 23 1.42 5.33 4.58
C ILE A 23 1.52 6.72 5.21
N VAL A 24 2.55 7.48 4.84
CA VAL A 24 2.74 8.87 5.29
C VAL A 24 2.56 9.77 4.08
N ASN A 25 1.43 10.46 4.00
CA ASN A 25 1.17 11.42 2.94
C ASN A 25 1.80 12.78 3.32
N ARG A 26 2.99 13.06 2.79
CA ARG A 26 3.70 14.33 3.05
C ARG A 26 3.21 15.49 2.19
N GLY A 27 2.44 15.20 1.13
CA GLY A 27 1.82 16.24 0.32
C GLY A 27 0.53 16.78 0.93
N ASP A 28 -0.06 17.76 0.26
CA ASP A 28 -1.32 18.41 0.63
C ASP A 28 -2.55 17.77 -0.06
N LYS A 29 -2.33 16.93 -1.07
CA LYS A 29 -3.40 16.28 -1.84
C LYS A 29 -3.69 14.89 -1.28
N ALA A 30 -4.98 14.57 -1.16
CA ALA A 30 -5.42 13.25 -0.74
C ALA A 30 -4.97 12.18 -1.74
N VAL A 31 -4.58 11.02 -1.21
CA VAL A 31 -4.19 9.85 -2.01
C VAL A 31 -5.02 8.66 -1.60
N VAL A 32 -5.21 7.73 -2.53
CA VAL A 32 -5.74 6.40 -2.26
C VAL A 32 -4.56 5.43 -2.21
N ALA A 33 -4.42 4.71 -1.10
CA ALA A 33 -3.47 3.63 -0.94
C ALA A 33 -4.22 2.30 -0.91
N HIS A 34 -3.75 1.33 -1.69
CA HIS A 34 -4.44 0.05 -1.88
C HIS A 34 -3.46 -1.12 -1.81
N ILE A 35 -3.75 -2.07 -0.93
CA ILE A 35 -3.04 -3.35 -0.84
C ILE A 35 -3.55 -4.28 -1.93
N GLU A 36 -2.61 -4.80 -2.72
CA GLU A 36 -2.84 -5.90 -3.64
C GLU A 36 -2.05 -7.12 -3.16
N ILE A 37 -2.67 -8.30 -3.21
CA ILE A 37 -2.08 -9.57 -2.77
C ILE A 37 -2.03 -10.58 -3.91
N SER A 38 -1.03 -11.46 -3.93
CA SER A 38 -0.79 -12.39 -5.04
C SER A 38 -0.22 -13.73 -4.55
N PRO A 39 -0.61 -14.87 -5.14
CA PRO A 39 -0.01 -16.16 -4.81
C PRO A 39 1.36 -16.36 -5.48
N ASP A 40 1.62 -15.71 -6.62
CA ASP A 40 2.72 -16.05 -7.54
C ASP A 40 3.49 -14.83 -8.09
N ASN A 41 3.17 -13.62 -7.62
CA ASN A 41 3.74 -12.36 -8.09
C ASN A 41 3.39 -12.00 -9.56
N ALA A 42 2.41 -12.69 -10.16
CA ALA A 42 1.91 -12.40 -11.50
C ALA A 42 0.42 -12.05 -11.49
N HIS A 43 -0.37 -12.75 -10.66
CA HIS A 43 -1.82 -12.56 -10.56
C HIS A 43 -2.17 -11.88 -9.25
N TYR A 44 -2.70 -10.65 -9.33
CA TYR A 44 -3.00 -9.82 -8.17
C TYR A 44 -4.50 -9.71 -7.92
N ALA A 45 -4.88 -9.78 -6.65
CA ALA A 45 -6.21 -9.52 -6.15
C ALA A 45 -6.21 -8.28 -5.26
N SER A 46 -7.28 -7.49 -5.33
CA SER A 46 -7.52 -6.36 -4.43
C SER A 46 -7.81 -6.84 -3.01
N ASP A 47 -7.20 -6.20 -2.01
CA ASP A 47 -7.48 -6.50 -0.60
C ASP A 47 -8.09 -5.30 0.16
N THR A 48 -7.27 -4.38 0.67
CA THR A 48 -7.71 -3.24 1.50
C THR A 48 -7.33 -1.91 0.84
N GLU A 49 -8.28 -0.98 0.73
CA GLU A 49 -8.08 0.37 0.17
C GLU A 49 -8.49 1.42 1.21
N GLU A 50 -7.69 2.48 1.35
CA GLU A 50 -7.98 3.62 2.21
C GLU A 50 -7.60 4.95 1.54
N THR A 51 -8.32 6.01 1.87
CA THR A 51 -7.95 7.37 1.49
C THR A 51 -7.12 8.02 2.59
N VAL A 52 -5.92 8.48 2.27
CA VAL A 52 -5.00 9.18 3.18
C VAL A 52 -5.01 10.66 2.84
N GLN A 53 -5.50 11.50 3.74
CA GLN A 53 -5.54 12.95 3.55
C GLN A 53 -4.11 13.53 3.52
N GLY A 54 -3.98 14.75 2.98
CA GLY A 54 -2.69 15.45 2.99
C GLY A 54 -2.19 15.70 4.42
N GLY A 55 -0.92 15.42 4.67
CA GLY A 55 -0.31 15.51 6.01
C GLY A 55 -0.67 14.37 6.97
N GLU A 56 -1.51 13.41 6.55
CA GLU A 56 -1.95 12.30 7.39
C GLU A 56 -0.98 11.11 7.33
N THR A 57 -1.03 10.29 8.38
CA THR A 57 -0.38 8.98 8.44
C THR A 57 -1.40 7.91 8.80
N LEU A 58 -1.46 6.83 8.01
CA LEU A 58 -2.34 5.68 8.27
C LEU A 58 -1.54 4.37 8.22
N ALA A 59 -1.99 3.38 8.98
CA ALA A 59 -1.50 2.01 8.89
C ALA A 59 -2.55 1.15 8.17
N LEU A 60 -2.19 0.58 7.02
CA LEU A 60 -3.03 -0.35 6.28
C LEU A 60 -2.62 -1.78 6.61
N VAL A 61 -3.60 -2.58 7.03
CA VAL A 61 -3.42 -3.99 7.41
C VAL A 61 -4.18 -4.85 6.39
N PRO A 62 -3.54 -5.89 5.83
CA PRO A 62 -4.22 -6.82 4.94
C PRO A 62 -5.32 -7.59 5.68
N MET A 63 -6.46 -7.78 5.02
CA MET A 63 -7.56 -8.61 5.51
C MET A 63 -7.40 -10.09 5.13
N ARG A 64 -6.61 -10.38 4.09
CA ARG A 64 -6.40 -11.73 3.57
C ARG A 64 -4.93 -12.00 3.34
N PHE A 65 -4.58 -13.28 3.38
CA PHE A 65 -3.21 -13.72 3.14
C PHE A 65 -3.07 -14.33 1.75
N LEU A 66 -2.11 -13.83 0.99
CA LEU A 66 -1.41 -14.55 -0.09
C LEU A 66 0.09 -14.26 0.04
N ARG A 67 0.91 -15.05 -0.67
CA ARG A 67 2.37 -15.07 -0.52
C ARG A 67 3.04 -13.72 -0.76
N PHE A 68 2.57 -12.96 -1.74
CA PHE A 68 3.12 -11.66 -2.10
C PHE A 68 2.11 -10.57 -1.79
N ALA A 69 2.60 -9.43 -1.31
CA ALA A 69 1.79 -8.24 -1.12
C ALA A 69 2.52 -7.02 -1.69
N ARG A 70 1.78 -6.09 -2.29
CA ARG A 70 2.29 -4.78 -2.72
C ARG A 70 1.29 -3.69 -2.42
N ILE A 71 1.76 -2.45 -2.47
CA ILE A 71 0.93 -1.25 -2.37
C ILE A 71 0.86 -0.60 -3.74
N SER A 72 -0.33 -0.18 -4.13
CA SER A 72 -0.53 0.83 -5.17
C SER A 72 -0.99 2.14 -4.53
N VAL A 73 -0.52 3.27 -5.05
CA VAL A 73 -0.91 4.61 -4.59
C VAL A 73 -1.25 5.49 -5.78
N ARG A 74 -2.34 6.26 -5.66
CA ARG A 74 -2.74 7.29 -6.64
C ARG A 74 -3.29 8.51 -5.92
N THR A 75 -3.23 9.69 -6.54
CA THR A 75 -4.00 10.83 -6.04
C THR A 75 -5.50 10.58 -6.21
N VAL A 76 -6.33 11.09 -5.30
CA VAL A 76 -7.79 10.99 -5.43
C VAL A 76 -8.27 11.75 -6.67
N GLU A 77 -7.75 12.96 -6.86
CA GLU A 77 -8.05 13.78 -8.04
C GLU A 77 -6.99 13.54 -9.13
N PRO A 78 -7.39 13.24 -10.38
CA PRO A 78 -6.47 13.07 -11.50
C PRO A 78 -5.66 14.34 -11.78
N GLY A 79 -4.42 14.18 -12.26
CA GLY A 79 -3.54 15.30 -12.61
C GLY A 79 -2.89 16.01 -11.42
N GLN A 80 -3.29 15.68 -10.19
CA GLN A 80 -2.60 16.14 -8.99
C GLN A 80 -1.32 15.35 -8.73
N THR A 81 -0.44 15.94 -7.91
CA THR A 81 0.77 15.29 -7.41
C THR A 81 0.79 15.34 -5.89
N SER A 82 1.13 14.22 -5.26
CA SER A 82 1.48 14.16 -3.84
C SER A 82 2.80 13.41 -3.64
N LEU A 83 3.47 13.72 -2.52
CA LEU A 83 4.64 13.01 -2.02
C LEU A 83 4.19 12.06 -0.90
N VAL A 84 4.40 10.76 -1.10
CA VAL A 84 3.96 9.72 -0.15
C VAL A 84 5.14 8.82 0.17
N ASP A 85 5.42 8.64 1.45
CA ASP A 85 6.34 7.60 1.91
C ASP A 85 5.53 6.35 2.31
N VAL A 86 6.03 5.18 1.91
CA VAL A 86 5.42 3.90 2.25
C VAL A 86 6.44 3.05 3.01
N TYR A 87 6.08 2.62 4.21
CA TYR A 87 6.89 1.78 5.07
C TYR A 87 6.25 0.40 5.16
N PHE A 88 7.00 -0.65 4.82
CA PHE A 88 6.61 -2.02 5.13
C PHE A 88 7.11 -2.39 6.53
N GLN A 89 6.21 -2.88 7.38
CA GLN A 89 6.54 -3.36 8.73
C GLN A 89 5.92 -4.75 8.91
N ALA A 90 6.68 -5.66 9.51
CA ALA A 90 6.19 -7.01 9.74
C ALA A 90 6.77 -7.61 11.01
N GLN A 91 5.95 -8.42 11.67
CA GLN A 91 6.36 -9.30 12.74
C GLN A 91 6.46 -10.73 12.19
N ALA A 92 7.49 -11.45 12.62
CA ALA A 92 7.63 -12.87 12.37
C ALA A 92 7.55 -13.58 13.72
N VAL A 93 7.02 -14.80 13.72
CA VAL A 93 7.19 -15.69 14.88
C VAL A 93 8.67 -16.04 14.96
N GLY A 94 9.25 -15.87 16.16
CA GLY A 94 10.64 -16.19 16.46
C GLY A 94 10.96 -17.67 16.32
#